data_AF-A0A1M5W270-F1
#
_entry.id   AF-A0A1M5W270-F1
#
_cell.length_a   1.000
_cell.length_b   1.000
_cell.length_c   1.000
_cell.angle_alpha   90.00
_cell.angle_beta   90.00
_cell.angle_gamma   90.00
#
_symmetry.space_group_name_H-M   'P 1'
#
loop_
_entity.id
_entity.type
_entity.pdbx_description
1 polymer ?
#
loop_
_entity_poly.entity_id
_entity_poly.type
_entity_poly.pdbx_seq_one_letter_code
_entity_poly.pdbx_strand_id
1 'polypeptide(L)'
;MKIYLSSLRKIKVCMKKIIYAMTFAGICAVGANAALNTVNGCYQIGTYDELKEFATKVNNGETAACGQVTQNITVSSSTSWGTTKYEDWTPITNFEGYFEVLNGATIDHLTLSKSTVGGVLGNYDYKGLFDKVKGGAVIKNVKLTNADVNGEKYVGGIIGSIESSGDNTKAVVLDNCSVAGSVKGDKNVGGLVGNVSSNTKLIVVNSYNSATISKTGLSAAVADQGGLIGYVSSVASVTLVNCYNTGSATTNPLVGSSDGSISATDVVCSTSSKCNNVVKDATYNAAPATAYNANLNNETYQAEKVKVLYDEAYAGKMQAVYQNYVDLSGVTIAYENSKVTATFTDDATTFSIPQDIKVDKVVFNRKFTNTKSSTIALPFSASTSVIAGAEFYTITGVTPRDQTDENSRDTVVGDGVTSVEAYVPYLVKPTGNDGSFAVSGAVTLKKTPASQNTTVGDWSFITALEKKVWRRADASKNLEASNEDEIGRIYGFAGAESDGFVPGNFVRVEKANIMPMRAYLKYTGNLGECGNALCKASPVVLSDSMVVRLNSIKTVDPSVGGEVIDPEEETTSIVKPFVAPVAEKANRWYDLSGRRLNKKPSNRGSFYSKQAVVK
;
A
#
# COMPACT_ATOMS: atom_id res chain seq x y z
N MET A 1 -73.48 -6.25 36.35
CA MET A 1 -72.59 -7.39 36.01
C MET A 1 -72.22 -7.50 34.51
N LYS A 2 -72.32 -6.44 33.69
CA LYS A 2 -71.83 -6.41 32.29
C LYS A 2 -70.69 -5.40 32.03
N ILE A 3 -70.38 -4.52 32.99
CA ILE A 3 -69.29 -3.52 32.88
C ILE A 3 -67.94 -4.07 33.36
N TYR A 4 -67.92 -5.11 34.20
CA TYR A 4 -66.69 -5.73 34.70
C TYR A 4 -66.00 -6.67 33.68
N LEU A 5 -66.73 -7.19 32.69
CA LEU A 5 -66.21 -8.15 31.70
C LEU A 5 -65.50 -7.50 30.50
N SER A 6 -65.74 -6.20 30.22
CA SER A 6 -65.01 -5.48 29.16
C SER A 6 -63.63 -4.97 29.62
N SER A 7 -63.47 -4.69 30.92
CA SER A 7 -62.18 -4.33 31.53
C SER A 7 -61.20 -5.52 31.57
N LEU A 8 -61.68 -6.71 31.92
CA LEU A 8 -60.85 -7.93 31.99
C LEU A 8 -60.35 -8.44 30.62
N ARG A 9 -61.07 -8.16 29.52
CA ARG A 9 -60.60 -8.49 28.15
C ARG A 9 -59.52 -7.53 27.63
N LYS A 10 -59.52 -6.25 28.02
CA LYS A 10 -58.43 -5.32 27.68
C LYS A 10 -57.14 -5.59 28.47
N ILE A 11 -57.27 -6.08 29.71
CA ILE A 11 -56.12 -6.43 30.56
C ILE A 11 -55.42 -7.73 30.07
N LYS A 12 -56.16 -8.73 29.59
CA LYS A 12 -55.56 -9.96 29.04
C LYS A 12 -54.83 -9.77 27.69
N VAL A 13 -55.25 -8.79 26.88
CA VAL A 13 -54.54 -8.46 25.62
C VAL A 13 -53.28 -7.61 25.90
N CYS A 14 -53.28 -6.77 26.95
CA CYS A 14 -52.08 -6.06 27.40
C CYS A 14 -51.05 -6.98 28.10
N MET A 15 -51.49 -7.96 28.92
CA MET A 15 -50.57 -8.90 29.59
C MET A 15 -49.88 -9.87 28.65
N LYS A 16 -50.50 -10.26 27.52
CA LYS A 16 -49.84 -11.14 26.53
C LYS A 16 -48.78 -10.41 25.69
N LYS A 17 -48.82 -9.07 25.60
CA LYS A 17 -47.73 -8.26 25.04
C LYS A 17 -46.60 -7.98 26.04
N ILE A 18 -46.86 -8.11 27.34
CA ILE A 18 -45.87 -7.90 28.41
C ILE A 18 -45.10 -9.20 28.74
N ILE A 19 -45.71 -10.39 28.57
CA ILE A 19 -45.02 -11.67 28.81
C ILE A 19 -44.07 -12.07 27.66
N TYR A 20 -44.24 -11.51 26.45
CA TYR A 20 -43.23 -11.62 25.38
C TYR A 20 -42.11 -10.57 25.47
N ALA A 21 -42.19 -9.65 26.44
CA ALA A 21 -41.17 -8.61 26.70
C ALA A 21 -40.36 -8.85 27.99
N MET A 22 -40.60 -9.95 28.71
CA MET A 22 -39.91 -10.27 29.98
C MET A 22 -39.25 -11.66 30.00
N THR A 23 -38.77 -12.14 28.85
CA THR A 23 -37.81 -13.26 28.76
C THR A 23 -36.54 -12.89 27.99
N PHE A 24 -36.26 -11.59 27.83
CA PHE A 24 -34.97 -11.06 27.37
C PHE A 24 -34.41 -9.97 28.31
N ALA A 25 -34.78 -10.02 29.58
CA ALA A 25 -34.14 -9.23 30.64
C ALA A 25 -33.39 -10.22 31.55
N GLY A 26 -32.14 -10.52 31.21
CA GLY A 26 -31.35 -11.52 31.94
C GLY A 26 -30.29 -12.26 31.13
N ILE A 27 -30.05 -11.87 29.88
CA ILE A 27 -28.77 -12.11 29.24
C ILE A 27 -28.10 -10.74 29.25
N CYS A 28 -27.00 -10.65 30.00
CA CYS A 28 -26.06 -9.56 29.86
C CYS A 28 -25.91 -9.27 28.37
N ALA A 29 -26.19 -8.05 27.94
CA ALA A 29 -25.53 -7.53 26.76
C ALA A 29 -24.04 -7.43 27.12
N VAL A 30 -23.37 -8.58 27.23
CA VAL A 30 -22.08 -8.73 26.59
C VAL A 30 -22.47 -8.46 25.14
N GLY A 31 -22.26 -7.23 24.69
CA GLY A 31 -22.42 -6.91 23.29
C GLY A 31 -21.73 -8.02 22.52
N ALA A 32 -22.27 -8.43 21.39
CA ALA A 32 -21.42 -9.11 20.43
C ALA A 32 -20.26 -8.12 20.22
N ASN A 33 -19.11 -8.36 20.85
CA ASN A 33 -17.94 -7.52 20.70
C ASN A 33 -17.75 -7.42 19.20
N ALA A 34 -17.77 -6.21 18.65
CA ALA A 34 -17.50 -6.03 17.24
C ALA A 34 -16.17 -6.73 16.97
N ALA A 35 -16.18 -7.74 16.10
CA ALA A 35 -14.99 -8.53 15.88
C ALA A 35 -13.93 -7.60 15.27
N LEU A 36 -12.88 -7.30 16.03
CA LEU A 36 -11.78 -6.50 15.53
C LEU A 36 -10.91 -7.35 14.62
N ASN A 37 -10.93 -7.02 13.34
CA ASN A 37 -10.07 -7.63 12.35
C ASN A 37 -8.66 -7.08 12.52
N THR A 38 -7.65 -7.93 12.42
CA THR A 38 -6.26 -7.48 12.32
C THR A 38 -5.80 -7.58 10.88
N VAL A 39 -5.26 -6.49 10.37
CA VAL A 39 -4.48 -6.48 9.12
C VAL A 39 -3.06 -6.17 9.52
N ASN A 40 -2.16 -7.12 9.23
CA ASN A 40 -0.74 -7.00 9.51
C ASN A 40 -0.45 -6.55 10.96
N GLY A 41 -1.07 -7.22 11.94
CA GLY A 41 -0.86 -6.94 13.36
C GLY A 41 -1.54 -5.67 13.91
N CYS A 42 -2.30 -4.94 13.10
CA CYS A 42 -3.03 -3.74 13.51
C CYS A 42 -4.55 -3.93 13.42
N TYR A 43 -5.26 -3.59 14.49
CA TYR A 43 -6.71 -3.61 14.54
C TYR A 43 -7.31 -2.56 13.59
N GLN A 44 -8.19 -3.00 12.70
CA GLN A 44 -8.90 -2.13 11.77
C GLN A 44 -10.19 -1.63 12.44
N ILE A 45 -10.36 -0.30 12.46
CA ILE A 45 -11.42 0.40 13.18
C ILE A 45 -12.20 1.25 12.16
N GLY A 46 -13.30 0.71 11.63
CA GLY A 46 -14.17 1.41 10.68
C GLY A 46 -15.39 2.05 11.34
N THR A 47 -15.73 1.65 12.57
CA THR A 47 -16.96 2.04 13.27
C THR A 47 -16.72 2.44 14.73
N TYR A 48 -17.70 3.09 15.33
CA TYR A 48 -17.64 3.45 16.74
C TYR A 48 -17.62 2.24 17.68
N ASP A 49 -18.35 1.17 17.34
CA ASP A 49 -18.36 -0.06 18.15
C ASP A 49 -16.99 -0.77 18.13
N GLU A 50 -16.31 -0.79 16.98
CA GLU A 50 -14.93 -1.28 16.88
C GLU A 50 -13.95 -0.39 17.69
N LEU A 51 -14.16 0.93 17.69
CA LEU A 51 -13.33 1.84 18.49
C LEU A 51 -13.50 1.58 20.00
N LYS A 52 -14.73 1.32 20.45
CA LYS A 52 -15.02 0.91 21.83
C LYS A 52 -14.38 -0.44 22.17
N GLU A 53 -14.42 -1.40 21.26
CA GLU A 53 -13.76 -2.70 21.47
C GLU A 53 -12.24 -2.54 21.56
N PHE A 54 -11.63 -1.68 20.73
CA PHE A 54 -10.20 -1.39 20.78
C PHE A 54 -9.83 -0.79 22.14
N ALA A 55 -10.61 0.19 22.61
CA ALA A 55 -10.44 0.76 23.95
C ALA A 55 -10.56 -0.31 25.04
N THR A 56 -11.54 -1.21 24.93
CA THR A 56 -11.74 -2.31 25.89
C THR A 56 -10.54 -3.24 25.94
N LYS A 57 -9.95 -3.61 24.81
CA LYS A 57 -8.75 -4.45 24.75
C LYS A 57 -7.53 -3.81 25.41
N VAL A 58 -7.24 -2.55 25.04
CA VAL A 58 -6.13 -1.79 25.61
C VAL A 58 -6.32 -1.64 27.13
N ASN A 59 -7.52 -1.28 27.57
CA ASN A 59 -7.86 -1.09 28.98
C ASN A 59 -7.76 -2.38 29.80
N ASN A 60 -7.84 -3.55 29.16
CA ASN A 60 -7.65 -4.87 29.77
C ASN A 60 -6.21 -5.39 29.69
N GLY A 61 -5.24 -4.54 29.32
CA GLY A 61 -3.80 -4.83 29.43
C GLY A 61 -3.07 -4.99 28.11
N GLU A 62 -3.76 -4.88 26.96
CA GLU A 62 -3.13 -4.90 25.64
C GLU A 62 -2.53 -3.51 25.29
N THR A 63 -1.71 -2.97 26.19
CA THR A 63 -1.27 -1.56 26.18
C THR A 63 -0.44 -1.17 24.96
N ALA A 64 0.28 -2.13 24.37
CA ALA A 64 1.09 -1.94 23.18
C ALA A 64 0.34 -2.20 21.86
N ALA A 65 -0.99 -2.32 21.89
CA ALA A 65 -1.79 -2.64 20.70
C ALA A 65 -1.61 -1.63 19.56
N CYS A 66 -1.77 -2.11 18.32
CA CYS A 66 -1.85 -1.26 17.15
C CYS A 66 -3.30 -1.10 16.70
N GLY A 67 -3.77 0.13 16.52
CA GLY A 67 -5.11 0.46 16.05
C GLY A 67 -5.08 1.44 14.87
N GLN A 68 -5.91 1.20 13.87
CA GLN A 68 -5.97 1.97 12.63
C GLN A 68 -7.43 2.33 12.30
N VAL A 69 -7.75 3.61 12.36
CA VAL A 69 -9.07 4.12 11.99
C VAL A 69 -9.13 4.28 10.48
N THR A 70 -9.96 3.46 9.82
CA THR A 70 -10.00 3.34 8.35
C THR A 70 -11.08 4.21 7.70
N GLN A 71 -12.04 4.68 8.49
CA GLN A 71 -13.20 5.47 8.04
C GLN A 71 -13.55 6.55 9.07
N ASN A 72 -14.40 7.51 8.68
CA ASN A 72 -14.90 8.51 9.60
C ASN A 72 -15.73 7.84 10.70
N ILE A 73 -15.44 8.14 11.96
CA ILE A 73 -16.17 7.65 13.12
C ILE A 73 -16.92 8.80 13.76
N THR A 74 -18.24 8.74 13.77
CA THR A 74 -19.05 9.59 14.66
C THR A 74 -19.30 8.82 15.94
N VAL A 75 -18.82 9.34 17.07
CA VAL A 75 -19.10 8.79 18.41
C VAL A 75 -20.62 8.85 18.61
N SER A 76 -21.24 7.69 18.82
CA SER A 76 -22.63 7.45 18.44
C SER A 76 -23.61 8.49 18.97
N SER A 77 -24.56 8.84 18.10
CA SER A 77 -25.74 9.62 18.41
C SER A 77 -26.99 8.75 18.43
N SER A 78 -27.75 8.77 19.52
CA SER A 78 -29.15 8.34 19.49
C SER A 78 -30.05 9.54 19.23
N THR A 79 -30.80 9.51 18.12
CA THR A 79 -31.83 10.52 17.87
C THR A 79 -33.14 10.02 18.47
N SER A 80 -33.60 10.68 19.54
CA SER A 80 -34.92 10.47 20.11
C SER A 80 -35.65 11.80 20.17
N TRP A 81 -36.89 11.86 19.68
CA TRP A 81 -37.74 13.06 19.69
C TRP A 81 -37.10 14.32 19.09
N GLY A 82 -36.23 14.17 18.08
CA GLY A 82 -35.55 15.30 17.43
C GLY A 82 -34.34 15.85 18.19
N THR A 83 -33.99 15.28 19.34
CA THR A 83 -32.75 15.56 20.07
C THR A 83 -31.72 14.46 19.83
N THR A 84 -30.55 14.87 19.37
CA THR A 84 -29.38 14.02 19.18
C THR A 84 -28.64 13.93 20.51
N LYS A 85 -28.58 12.74 21.11
CA LYS A 85 -27.78 12.48 22.31
C LYS A 85 -26.55 11.67 21.93
N TYR A 86 -25.38 12.25 22.16
CA TYR A 86 -24.10 11.57 21.99
C TYR A 86 -23.77 10.71 23.22
N GLU A 87 -23.20 9.53 23.00
CA GLU A 87 -22.71 8.67 24.07
C GLU A 87 -21.42 9.24 24.69
N ASP A 88 -21.28 9.10 26.01
CA ASP A 88 -20.03 9.42 26.69
C ASP A 88 -18.96 8.39 26.31
N TRP A 89 -17.83 8.89 25.81
CA TRP A 89 -16.68 8.08 25.46
C TRP A 89 -16.04 7.46 26.70
N THR A 90 -15.58 6.21 26.56
CA THR A 90 -14.71 5.57 27.56
C THR A 90 -13.26 5.73 27.12
N PRO A 91 -12.44 6.56 27.81
CA PRO A 91 -11.06 6.78 27.41
C PRO A 91 -10.21 5.51 27.36
N ILE A 92 -9.23 5.53 26.47
CA ILE A 92 -8.18 4.52 26.38
C ILE A 92 -7.12 4.82 27.45
N THR A 93 -6.73 3.82 28.24
CA THR A 93 -5.81 4.01 29.37
C THR A 93 -4.50 3.23 29.22
N ASN A 94 -3.43 3.80 29.79
CA ASN A 94 -2.06 3.26 29.79
C ASN A 94 -1.53 2.87 28.40
N PHE A 95 -1.91 3.60 27.36
CA PHE A 95 -1.53 3.26 25.99
C PHE A 95 -0.02 3.46 25.75
N GLU A 96 0.62 2.46 25.14
CA GLU A 96 2.04 2.40 24.78
C GLU A 96 2.25 2.01 23.30
N GLY A 97 1.15 1.82 22.58
CA GLY A 97 1.10 1.23 21.25
C GLY A 97 1.10 2.24 20.10
N TYR A 98 0.50 1.84 18.98
CA TYR A 98 0.39 2.66 17.78
C TYR A 98 -1.07 2.94 17.45
N PHE A 99 -1.45 4.21 17.26
CA PHE A 99 -2.80 4.59 16.88
C PHE A 99 -2.75 5.60 15.74
N GLU A 100 -3.29 5.24 14.57
CA GLU A 100 -3.31 6.12 13.41
C GLU A 100 -4.71 6.24 12.81
N VAL A 101 -5.07 7.44 12.38
CA VAL A 101 -6.25 7.67 11.53
C VAL A 101 -5.81 7.80 10.07
N LEU A 102 -6.48 7.09 9.18
CA LEU A 102 -6.01 6.87 7.83
C LEU A 102 -6.82 7.67 6.82
N ASN A 103 -6.24 7.91 5.65
CA ASN A 103 -6.92 8.53 4.50
C ASN A 103 -7.61 9.87 4.82
N GLY A 104 -7.10 10.60 5.83
CA GLY A 104 -7.69 11.86 6.29
C GLY A 104 -9.03 11.73 7.01
N ALA A 105 -9.42 10.51 7.42
CA ALA A 105 -10.62 10.29 8.21
C ALA A 105 -10.60 11.06 9.54
N THR A 106 -11.77 11.23 10.15
CA THR A 106 -11.94 11.98 11.39
C THR A 106 -12.69 11.20 12.45
N ILE A 107 -12.46 11.55 13.72
CA ILE A 107 -13.30 11.11 14.83
C ILE A 107 -14.13 12.32 15.26
N ASP A 108 -15.44 12.21 15.10
CA ASP A 108 -16.38 13.30 15.20
C ASP A 108 -17.29 13.15 16.44
N HIS A 109 -17.61 14.27 17.08
CA HIS A 109 -18.45 14.36 18.29
C HIS A 109 -17.95 13.54 19.50
N LEU A 110 -16.62 13.41 19.66
CA LEU A 110 -16.05 12.83 20.88
C LEU A 110 -16.56 13.60 22.11
N THR A 111 -17.41 12.95 22.91
CA THR A 111 -18.08 13.56 24.05
C THR A 111 -17.58 12.90 25.33
N LEU A 112 -17.09 13.72 26.27
CA LEU A 112 -16.70 13.29 27.62
C LEU A 112 -17.36 14.24 28.60
N SER A 113 -18.45 13.81 29.24
CA SER A 113 -19.16 14.65 30.19
C SER A 113 -18.60 14.55 31.62
N LYS A 114 -18.74 15.66 32.36
CA LYS A 114 -18.60 15.69 33.82
C LYS A 114 -19.95 15.26 34.43
N SER A 115 -20.26 13.97 34.40
CA SER A 115 -21.55 13.46 34.89
C SER A 115 -21.52 13.20 36.40
N THR A 116 -22.23 14.01 37.19
CA THR A 116 -22.50 13.74 38.61
C THR A 116 -23.53 12.63 38.74
N VAL A 117 -23.12 11.44 39.16
CA VAL A 117 -24.07 10.38 39.52
C VAL A 117 -24.42 10.55 41.01
N GLY A 118 -25.68 10.85 41.31
CA GLY A 118 -26.20 10.89 42.68
C GLY A 118 -25.63 12.01 43.57
N GLY A 119 -25.15 13.12 42.99
CA GLY A 119 -24.61 14.26 43.74
C GLY A 119 -23.21 14.06 44.32
N VAL A 120 -22.55 12.94 44.02
CA VAL A 120 -21.14 12.70 44.34
C VAL A 120 -20.30 13.08 43.12
N LEU A 121 -19.28 13.91 43.31
CA LEU A 121 -18.25 14.13 42.29
C LEU A 121 -17.43 12.84 42.16
N GLY A 122 -17.60 12.11 41.06
CA GLY A 122 -16.68 11.04 40.69
C GLY A 122 -15.28 11.59 40.38
N ASN A 123 -14.30 10.72 40.18
CA ASN A 123 -13.01 11.14 39.65
C ASN A 123 -13.18 11.52 38.17
N TYR A 124 -13.13 12.81 37.85
CA TYR A 124 -13.19 13.33 36.47
C TYR A 124 -11.84 13.80 35.95
N ASP A 125 -10.76 13.35 36.60
CA ASP A 125 -9.42 13.60 36.12
C ASP A 125 -9.14 12.74 34.88
N TYR A 126 -8.13 13.12 34.11
CA TYR A 126 -7.63 12.38 32.94
C TYR A 126 -8.71 12.24 31.86
N LYS A 127 -9.00 13.32 31.14
CA LYS A 127 -9.97 13.31 30.02
C LYS A 127 -9.27 13.56 28.69
N GLY A 128 -9.67 12.77 27.70
CA GLY A 128 -9.26 12.82 26.30
C GLY A 128 -9.68 11.55 25.57
N LEU A 129 -9.39 11.45 24.27
CA LEU A 129 -9.50 10.18 23.54
C LEU A 129 -8.74 9.06 24.30
N PHE A 130 -7.56 9.41 24.79
CA PHE A 130 -6.77 8.65 25.75
C PHE A 130 -6.79 9.37 27.10
N ASP A 131 -7.06 8.67 28.21
CA ASP A 131 -6.91 9.28 29.54
C ASP A 131 -5.43 9.34 29.94
N LYS A 132 -4.68 8.26 29.69
CA LYS A 132 -3.30 8.06 30.08
C LYS A 132 -2.54 7.39 28.96
N VAL A 133 -1.40 7.99 28.61
CA VAL A 133 -0.46 7.47 27.63
C VAL A 133 0.91 7.35 28.28
N LYS A 134 1.68 6.34 27.93
CA LYS A 134 3.00 6.06 28.49
C LYS A 134 4.08 6.07 27.39
N GLY A 135 5.32 6.26 27.81
CA GLY A 135 6.47 6.30 26.90
C GLY A 135 6.52 5.06 26.00
N GLY A 136 6.62 5.28 24.69
CA GLY A 136 6.56 4.20 23.70
C GLY A 136 5.43 4.37 22.68
N ALA A 137 4.40 5.15 23.03
CA ALA A 137 3.22 5.36 22.22
C ALA A 137 3.46 6.31 21.03
N VAL A 138 2.83 6.00 19.91
CA VAL A 138 2.78 6.85 18.71
C VAL A 138 1.32 7.04 18.31
N ILE A 139 0.87 8.30 18.29
CA ILE A 139 -0.50 8.68 17.93
C ILE A 139 -0.43 9.63 16.74
N LYS A 140 -1.04 9.24 15.63
CA LYS A 140 -0.83 9.88 14.33
C LYS A 140 -2.13 10.19 13.60
N ASN A 141 -2.15 11.33 12.91
CA ASN A 141 -3.24 11.79 12.03
C ASN A 141 -4.61 11.92 12.74
N VAL A 142 -4.65 11.90 14.07
CA VAL A 142 -5.91 11.96 14.82
C VAL A 142 -6.50 13.35 14.70
N LYS A 143 -7.64 13.47 14.01
CA LYS A 143 -8.39 14.71 13.88
C LYS A 143 -9.73 14.58 14.58
N LEU A 144 -9.84 15.22 15.74
CA LEU A 144 -11.10 15.31 16.49
C LEU A 144 -11.91 16.51 16.00
N THR A 145 -13.11 16.25 15.49
CA THR A 145 -14.06 17.29 15.06
C THR A 145 -15.25 17.34 16.01
N ASN A 146 -15.77 18.54 16.28
CA ASN A 146 -16.91 18.76 17.18
C ASN A 146 -16.76 18.08 18.56
N ALA A 147 -15.54 18.00 19.09
CA ALA A 147 -15.30 17.39 20.39
C ALA A 147 -15.89 18.25 21.52
N ASP A 148 -16.49 17.63 22.53
CA ASP A 148 -16.85 18.27 23.80
C ASP A 148 -16.24 17.47 24.94
N VAL A 149 -15.02 17.85 25.32
CA VAL A 149 -14.25 17.20 26.38
C VAL A 149 -14.36 18.01 27.65
N ASN A 150 -15.01 17.46 28.68
CA ASN A 150 -15.26 18.13 29.94
C ASN A 150 -14.78 17.26 31.12
N GLY A 151 -13.78 17.75 31.85
CA GLY A 151 -13.17 17.06 33.01
C GLY A 151 -12.91 17.97 34.19
N GLU A 152 -12.20 17.46 35.19
CA GLU A 152 -11.73 18.23 36.35
C GLU A 152 -10.24 18.57 36.22
N LYS A 153 -9.35 17.57 36.30
CA LYS A 153 -7.90 17.77 36.16
C LYS A 153 -7.32 16.96 35.01
N TYR A 154 -6.22 17.44 34.41
CA TYR A 154 -5.50 16.73 33.35
C TYR A 154 -6.42 16.43 32.14
N VAL A 155 -6.89 17.50 31.52
CA VAL A 155 -7.86 17.44 30.43
C VAL A 155 -7.17 17.85 29.14
N GLY A 156 -7.09 16.93 28.18
CA GLY A 156 -6.66 17.20 26.82
C GLY A 156 -7.67 16.66 25.82
N GLY A 157 -7.78 17.28 24.64
CA GLY A 157 -8.66 16.73 23.61
C GLY A 157 -8.26 15.31 23.20
N ILE A 158 -6.95 15.08 23.02
CA ILE A 158 -6.41 13.77 22.61
C ILE A 158 -5.92 12.98 23.82
N ILE A 159 -5.09 13.58 24.69
CA ILE A 159 -4.50 12.90 25.85
C ILE A 159 -4.82 13.67 27.13
N GLY A 160 -5.37 13.00 28.14
CA GLY A 160 -5.51 13.55 29.48
C GLY A 160 -4.15 13.80 30.16
N SER A 161 -3.39 12.72 30.39
CA SER A 161 -2.04 12.78 30.96
C SER A 161 -1.07 11.84 30.27
N ILE A 162 0.18 12.27 30.14
CA ILE A 162 1.31 11.39 29.83
C ILE A 162 1.95 10.98 31.14
N GLU A 163 2.06 9.68 31.36
CA GLU A 163 2.61 9.08 32.57
C GLU A 163 3.93 8.35 32.31
N SER A 164 4.77 8.29 33.34
CA SER A 164 6.03 7.55 33.26
C SER A 164 5.76 6.06 33.05
N SER A 165 6.47 5.47 32.07
CA SER A 165 6.54 4.01 31.87
C SER A 165 7.59 3.35 32.78
N GLY A 166 8.34 4.13 33.57
CA GLY A 166 9.56 3.70 34.25
C GLY A 166 10.79 3.68 33.35
N ASP A 167 10.61 3.81 32.02
CA ASP A 167 11.66 3.91 31.01
C ASP A 167 11.65 5.32 30.41
N ASN A 168 12.52 6.19 30.94
CA ASN A 168 12.60 7.59 30.54
C ASN A 168 13.32 7.82 29.20
N THR A 169 13.82 6.76 28.56
CA THR A 169 14.36 6.85 27.19
C THR A 169 13.24 6.97 26.16
N LYS A 170 12.04 6.52 26.54
CA LYS A 170 10.90 6.41 25.65
C LYS A 170 10.04 7.67 25.60
N ALA A 171 9.94 8.28 24.41
CA ALA A 171 9.00 9.35 24.13
C ALA A 171 7.57 8.84 23.85
N VAL A 172 6.58 9.68 24.14
CA VAL A 172 5.26 9.68 23.49
C VAL A 172 5.32 10.61 22.30
N VAL A 173 4.77 10.20 21.17
CA VAL A 173 4.76 11.04 19.96
C VAL A 173 3.36 11.29 19.45
N LEU A 174 3.04 12.58 19.24
CA LEU A 174 1.86 13.06 18.54
C LEU A 174 2.30 13.66 17.20
N ASP A 175 1.84 13.08 16.09
CA ASP A 175 2.14 13.55 14.74
C ASP A 175 0.86 13.83 13.96
N ASN A 176 0.77 15.00 13.34
CA ASN A 176 -0.36 15.39 12.50
C ASN A 176 -1.73 15.30 13.20
N CYS A 177 -1.76 15.65 14.49
CA CYS A 177 -2.92 15.53 15.34
C CYS A 177 -3.63 16.88 15.54
N SER A 178 -4.95 16.89 15.60
CA SER A 178 -5.70 18.12 15.85
C SER A 178 -7.01 17.94 16.59
N VAL A 179 -7.44 19.02 17.25
CA VAL A 179 -8.70 19.07 18.00
C VAL A 179 -9.47 20.32 17.61
N ALA A 180 -10.76 20.14 17.32
CA ALA A 180 -11.76 21.18 17.12
C ALA A 180 -12.98 20.93 18.02
N GLY A 181 -13.64 22.00 18.47
CA GLY A 181 -14.76 21.95 19.41
C GLY A 181 -14.43 22.66 20.73
N SER A 182 -14.63 21.98 21.86
CA SER A 182 -14.47 22.52 23.21
C SER A 182 -13.69 21.56 24.12
N VAL A 183 -12.73 22.10 24.87
CA VAL A 183 -12.00 21.38 25.93
C VAL A 183 -12.10 22.17 27.23
N LYS A 184 -12.71 21.56 28.26
CA LYS A 184 -13.08 22.21 29.52
C LYS A 184 -12.50 21.45 30.72
N GLY A 185 -11.85 22.17 31.63
CA GLY A 185 -11.32 21.58 32.87
C GLY A 185 -11.00 22.63 33.92
N ASP A 186 -10.78 22.21 35.16
CA ASP A 186 -10.48 23.10 36.28
C ASP A 186 -8.96 23.24 36.53
N LYS A 187 -8.15 22.26 36.11
CA LYS A 187 -6.68 22.28 36.26
C LYS A 187 -5.97 21.48 35.15
N ASN A 188 -4.84 21.97 34.67
CA ASN A 188 -4.01 21.34 33.62
C ASN A 188 -4.85 20.98 32.38
N VAL A 189 -5.27 22.00 31.64
CA VAL A 189 -6.15 21.88 30.47
C VAL A 189 -5.38 22.25 29.22
N GLY A 190 -5.20 21.30 28.32
CA GLY A 190 -4.53 21.50 27.04
C GLY A 190 -5.46 21.22 25.87
N GLY A 191 -5.25 21.87 24.73
CA GLY A 191 -6.03 21.55 23.52
C GLY A 191 -5.78 20.12 23.05
N LEU A 192 -4.51 19.69 23.08
CA LEU A 192 -4.10 18.32 22.69
C LEU A 192 -3.83 17.44 23.92
N VAL A 193 -3.02 17.94 24.86
CA VAL A 193 -2.53 17.17 26.01
C VAL A 193 -2.77 17.93 27.32
N GLY A 194 -3.46 17.35 28.29
CA GLY A 194 -3.71 18.01 29.58
C GLY A 194 -2.45 18.16 30.42
N ASN A 195 -1.73 17.06 30.62
CA ASN A 195 -0.60 16.98 31.55
C ASN A 195 0.55 16.14 31.00
N VAL A 196 1.78 16.59 31.26
CA VAL A 196 3.01 15.82 30.99
C VAL A 196 3.70 15.60 32.33
N SER A 197 3.63 14.37 32.88
CA SER A 197 4.13 14.08 34.22
C SER A 197 5.65 13.94 34.27
N SER A 198 6.24 13.96 35.46
CA SER A 198 7.69 13.91 35.64
C SER A 198 8.30 12.63 35.06
N ASN A 199 9.56 12.70 34.61
CA ASN A 199 10.27 11.59 33.97
C ASN A 199 9.58 11.07 32.71
N THR A 200 8.97 11.97 31.93
CA THR A 200 8.39 11.65 30.62
C THR A 200 8.97 12.55 29.54
N LYS A 201 8.90 12.05 28.30
CA LYS A 201 9.27 12.79 27.10
C LYS A 201 8.08 12.83 26.15
N LEU A 202 7.72 14.02 25.69
CA LEU A 202 6.68 14.23 24.69
C LEU A 202 7.28 14.92 23.48
N ILE A 203 6.99 14.38 22.29
CA ILE A 203 7.26 15.01 21.01
C ILE A 203 5.91 15.29 20.35
N VAL A 204 5.64 16.55 20.08
CA VAL A 204 4.47 16.97 19.30
C VAL A 204 4.98 17.58 18.01
N VAL A 205 4.57 17.00 16.90
CA VAL A 205 4.96 17.45 15.57
C VAL A 205 3.73 17.62 14.69
N ASN A 206 3.74 18.64 13.84
CA ASN A 206 2.70 18.85 12.83
C ASN A 206 1.27 18.94 13.39
N SER A 207 1.11 19.37 14.64
CA SER A 207 -0.15 19.24 15.34
C SER A 207 -0.70 20.60 15.77
N TYR A 208 -2.01 20.71 15.88
CA TYR A 208 -2.63 21.99 16.19
C TYR A 208 -3.92 21.88 16.99
N ASN A 209 -4.22 22.92 17.75
CA ASN A 209 -5.51 23.08 18.40
C ASN A 209 -6.32 24.21 17.74
N SER A 210 -7.59 23.92 17.49
CA SER A 210 -8.60 24.90 17.09
C SER A 210 -9.79 24.93 18.05
N ALA A 211 -9.82 24.05 19.05
CA ALA A 211 -10.87 24.02 20.05
C ALA A 211 -10.76 25.19 21.03
N THR A 212 -11.91 25.63 21.54
CA THR A 212 -11.96 26.59 22.64
C THR A 212 -11.57 25.91 23.93
N ILE A 213 -10.61 26.49 24.65
CA ILE A 213 -10.15 25.99 25.95
C ILE A 213 -10.82 26.83 27.03
N SER A 214 -11.43 26.21 28.04
CA SER A 214 -12.13 26.98 29.07
C SER A 214 -12.15 26.27 30.42
N LYS A 215 -12.49 27.02 31.47
CA LYS A 215 -12.69 26.46 32.81
C LYS A 215 -14.11 25.96 32.98
N THR A 216 -14.33 24.92 33.79
CA THR A 216 -15.71 24.50 34.12
C THR A 216 -16.36 25.44 35.13
N GLY A 217 -15.56 26.17 35.90
CA GLY A 217 -16.03 27.19 36.84
C GLY A 217 -16.30 26.68 38.26
N LEU A 218 -15.94 25.43 38.55
CA LEU A 218 -16.21 24.78 39.85
C LEU A 218 -15.06 24.91 40.86
N SER A 219 -13.86 25.31 40.42
CA SER A 219 -12.70 25.57 41.27
C SER A 219 -12.21 27.01 41.14
N ALA A 220 -11.78 27.59 42.26
CA ALA A 220 -11.14 28.91 42.32
C ALA A 220 -9.63 28.86 41.97
N ALA A 221 -9.05 27.65 41.82
CA ALA A 221 -7.65 27.50 41.45
C ALA A 221 -7.36 28.08 40.05
N VAL A 222 -6.14 28.59 39.87
CA VAL A 222 -5.67 29.03 38.55
C VAL A 222 -5.58 27.80 37.65
N ALA A 223 -6.26 27.85 36.51
CA ALA A 223 -6.20 26.78 35.53
C ALA A 223 -4.97 26.99 34.63
N ASP A 224 -4.07 26.02 34.60
CA ASP A 224 -2.99 25.96 33.61
C ASP A 224 -3.61 25.61 32.25
N GLN A 225 -3.99 26.63 31.47
CA GLN A 225 -4.73 26.50 30.20
C GLN A 225 -3.83 26.75 29.00
N GLY A 226 -3.21 25.71 28.47
CA GLY A 226 -2.36 25.83 27.29
C GLY A 226 -3.09 25.49 25.99
N GLY A 227 -2.85 26.24 24.93
CA GLY A 227 -3.44 25.96 23.61
C GLY A 227 -3.12 24.56 23.09
N LEU A 228 -1.92 24.03 23.35
CA LEU A 228 -1.55 22.66 23.02
C LEU A 228 -1.47 21.79 24.27
N ILE A 229 -0.72 22.24 25.29
CA ILE A 229 -0.39 21.46 26.47
C ILE A 229 -0.78 22.23 27.74
N GLY A 230 -1.55 21.63 28.65
CA GLY A 230 -1.95 22.29 29.89
C GLY A 230 -0.78 22.56 30.83
N TYR A 231 -0.08 21.50 31.25
CA TYR A 231 1.02 21.59 32.21
C TYR A 231 2.16 20.61 31.88
N VAL A 232 3.40 21.06 32.13
CA VAL A 232 4.62 20.25 32.01
C VAL A 232 5.33 20.19 33.35
N SER A 233 5.41 18.99 33.94
CA SER A 233 6.00 18.78 35.26
C SER A 233 7.53 18.91 35.27
N SER A 234 8.10 19.05 36.46
CA SER A 234 9.54 19.05 36.67
C SER A 234 10.19 17.78 36.11
N VAL A 235 11.37 17.92 35.49
CA VAL A 235 12.14 16.84 34.86
C VAL A 235 11.44 16.17 33.65
N ALA A 236 10.23 16.62 33.27
CA ALA A 236 9.67 16.28 31.98
C ALA A 236 10.32 17.10 30.86
N SER A 237 10.33 16.54 29.65
CA SER A 237 10.80 17.24 28.45
C SER A 237 9.76 17.21 27.34
N VAL A 238 9.55 18.37 26.71
CA VAL A 238 8.63 18.53 25.59
C VAL A 238 9.38 19.11 24.40
N THR A 239 9.15 18.52 23.22
CA THR A 239 9.58 19.07 21.93
C THR A 239 8.36 19.39 21.09
N LEU A 240 8.22 20.65 20.68
CA LEU A 240 7.16 21.13 19.79
C LEU A 240 7.78 21.49 18.45
N VAL A 241 7.35 20.86 17.36
CA VAL A 241 7.85 21.21 16.02
C VAL A 241 6.68 21.34 15.07
N ASN A 242 6.68 22.40 14.28
CA ASN A 242 5.60 22.62 13.35
C ASN A 242 4.21 22.54 14.03
N CYS A 243 3.99 23.26 15.14
CA CYS A 243 2.71 23.29 15.87
C CYS A 243 2.12 24.70 16.02
N TYR A 244 0.79 24.79 16.11
CA TYR A 244 0.10 26.06 16.35
C TYR A 244 -1.23 25.91 17.07
N ASN A 245 -1.73 27.03 17.60
CA ASN A 245 -3.05 27.10 18.19
C ASN A 245 -3.84 28.27 17.60
N THR A 246 -5.03 27.99 17.08
CA THR A 246 -6.05 28.98 16.71
C THR A 246 -7.23 29.00 17.69
N GLY A 247 -7.28 28.05 18.63
CA GLY A 247 -8.27 28.02 19.70
C GLY A 247 -8.17 29.21 20.65
N SER A 248 -9.30 29.64 21.20
CA SER A 248 -9.40 30.78 22.12
C SER A 248 -9.35 30.39 23.60
N ALA A 249 -9.27 31.41 24.48
CA ALA A 249 -9.39 31.31 25.94
C ALA A 249 -8.30 30.46 26.63
N THR A 250 -7.05 30.71 26.24
CA THR A 250 -5.85 30.09 26.83
C THR A 250 -5.04 31.10 27.64
N THR A 251 -4.37 30.64 28.70
CA THR A 251 -3.36 31.45 29.42
C THR A 251 -2.14 31.65 28.53
N ASN A 252 -1.74 30.61 27.81
CA ASN A 252 -0.67 30.60 26.84
C ASN A 252 -1.09 29.77 25.62
N PRO A 253 -0.89 30.24 24.38
CA PRO A 253 -1.35 29.54 23.18
C PRO A 253 -0.58 28.25 22.88
N LEU A 254 0.54 27.96 23.54
CA LEU A 254 1.27 26.70 23.43
C LEU A 254 1.15 25.89 24.71
N VAL A 255 1.77 26.37 25.80
CA VAL A 255 1.89 25.62 27.06
C VAL A 255 1.42 26.46 28.24
N GLY A 256 0.42 25.98 28.98
CA GLY A 256 -0.26 26.74 30.03
C GLY A 256 0.68 27.12 31.19
N SER A 257 1.44 26.14 31.69
CA SER A 257 2.48 26.31 32.71
C SER A 257 3.53 25.19 32.60
N SER A 258 4.75 25.42 33.10
CA SER A 258 5.85 24.47 32.99
C SER A 258 6.91 24.60 34.08
N ASP A 259 7.17 23.50 34.77
CA ASP A 259 8.35 23.27 35.61
C ASP A 259 9.44 22.44 34.87
N GLY A 260 9.09 21.86 33.71
CA GLY A 260 9.99 21.06 32.88
C GLY A 260 10.75 21.86 31.81
N SER A 261 11.39 21.13 30.90
CA SER A 261 12.07 21.69 29.72
C SER A 261 11.16 21.63 28.50
N ILE A 262 11.15 22.72 27.73
CA ILE A 262 10.36 22.83 26.50
C ILE A 262 11.26 23.43 25.42
N SER A 263 11.41 22.69 24.33
CA SER A 263 12.00 23.17 23.08
C SER A 263 10.91 23.31 22.03
N ALA A 264 10.90 24.41 21.30
CA ALA A 264 9.93 24.65 20.25
C ALA A 264 10.61 25.15 18.96
N THR A 265 10.21 24.63 17.81
CA THR A 265 10.69 25.08 16.51
C THR A 265 9.52 25.26 15.54
N ASP A 266 9.59 26.35 14.78
CA ASP A 266 8.59 26.77 13.81
C ASP A 266 7.21 27.09 14.40
N VAL A 267 6.98 27.15 15.71
CA VAL A 267 5.63 27.30 16.27
C VAL A 267 4.97 28.66 16.00
N VAL A 268 3.63 28.68 15.85
CA VAL A 268 2.84 29.92 15.64
C VAL A 268 2.10 30.34 16.91
N CYS A 269 2.19 31.65 17.20
CA CYS A 269 1.62 32.31 18.36
C CYS A 269 0.98 33.63 17.94
N SER A 270 -0.34 33.79 18.11
CA SER A 270 -1.07 34.98 17.65
C SER A 270 -0.64 36.30 18.32
N THR A 271 0.07 36.24 19.45
CA THR A 271 0.76 37.38 20.08
C THR A 271 2.06 36.90 20.74
N SER A 272 3.22 37.33 20.22
CA SER A 272 4.55 36.90 20.67
C SER A 272 4.79 37.05 22.19
N SER A 273 4.17 38.05 22.83
CA SER A 273 4.32 38.30 24.28
C SER A 273 3.79 37.19 25.19
N LYS A 274 2.81 36.39 24.74
CA LYS A 274 2.26 35.29 25.54
C LYS A 274 3.07 34.01 25.45
N CYS A 275 3.85 33.81 24.38
CA CYS A 275 4.59 32.57 24.16
C CYS A 275 5.92 32.49 24.91
N ASN A 276 6.63 33.61 25.01
CA ASN A 276 8.00 33.65 25.54
C ASN A 276 8.12 33.33 27.04
N ASN A 277 7.03 33.41 27.82
CA ASN A 277 7.11 33.29 29.27
C ASN A 277 7.18 31.84 29.78
N VAL A 278 6.76 30.87 28.96
CA VAL A 278 6.71 29.44 29.36
C VAL A 278 7.63 28.58 28.50
N VAL A 279 7.74 28.91 27.21
CA VAL A 279 8.58 28.16 26.27
C VAL A 279 9.95 28.84 26.20
N LYS A 280 10.97 28.17 26.73
CA LYS A 280 12.30 28.75 26.99
C LYS A 280 13.18 28.80 25.74
N ASP A 281 13.16 27.73 24.93
CA ASP A 281 14.02 27.58 23.75
C ASP A 281 13.16 27.45 22.48
N ALA A 282 12.72 28.59 21.94
CA ALA A 282 11.76 28.63 20.85
C ALA A 282 12.22 29.41 19.62
N THR A 283 12.06 28.82 18.43
CA THR A 283 12.05 29.54 17.16
C THR A 283 10.61 29.80 16.73
N TYR A 284 10.19 31.06 16.77
CA TYR A 284 8.83 31.47 16.41
C TYR A 284 8.75 31.93 14.96
N ASN A 285 7.71 31.49 14.26
CA ASN A 285 7.37 32.04 12.96
C ASN A 285 6.20 33.01 13.09
N ALA A 286 6.38 34.26 12.64
CA ALA A 286 5.34 35.29 12.64
C ALA A 286 4.29 35.10 11.53
N ALA A 287 4.43 34.07 10.69
CA ALA A 287 3.49 33.76 9.61
C ALA A 287 2.06 33.49 10.15
N PRO A 288 1.01 33.87 9.40
CA PRO A 288 -0.37 33.59 9.78
C PRO A 288 -0.62 32.07 9.79
N ALA A 289 -1.55 31.61 10.64
CA ALA A 289 -1.89 30.19 10.78
C ALA A 289 -2.27 29.51 9.44
N THR A 290 -2.78 30.27 8.46
CA THR A 290 -3.07 29.79 7.11
C THR A 290 -1.84 29.30 6.35
N ALA A 291 -0.69 29.96 6.51
CA ALA A 291 0.58 29.52 5.93
C ALA A 291 1.05 28.20 6.55
N TYR A 292 0.69 27.97 7.81
CA TYR A 292 1.03 26.76 8.53
C TYR A 292 0.20 25.57 8.12
N ASN A 293 -1.09 25.78 7.86
CA ASN A 293 -1.94 24.77 7.24
C ASN A 293 -1.33 24.27 5.91
N ALA A 294 -0.70 25.15 5.14
CA ALA A 294 -0.02 24.76 3.90
C ALA A 294 1.19 23.85 4.17
N ASN A 295 1.98 24.13 5.22
CA ASN A 295 3.10 23.27 5.64
C ASN A 295 2.63 21.93 6.25
N LEU A 296 1.49 21.92 6.95
CA LEU A 296 0.84 20.69 7.42
C LEU A 296 0.44 19.76 6.29
N ASN A 297 -0.05 20.33 5.19
CA ASN A 297 -0.48 19.58 4.03
C ASN A 297 0.68 19.24 3.06
N ASN A 298 1.91 19.65 3.36
CA ASN A 298 3.08 19.39 2.53
C ASN A 298 3.84 18.16 3.02
N GLU A 299 3.59 17.01 2.39
CA GLU A 299 4.18 15.71 2.76
C GLU A 299 5.71 15.71 2.84
N THR A 300 6.40 16.50 2.01
CA THR A 300 7.87 16.59 2.05
C THR A 300 8.33 17.31 3.31
N TYR A 301 7.67 18.43 3.63
CA TYR A 301 7.95 19.20 4.84
C TYR A 301 7.65 18.39 6.12
N GLN A 302 6.52 17.65 6.10
CA GLN A 302 6.15 16.72 7.18
C GLN A 302 7.24 15.67 7.38
N ALA A 303 7.67 14.99 6.31
CA ALA A 303 8.65 13.91 6.36
C ALA A 303 10.02 14.38 6.86
N GLU A 304 10.48 15.56 6.45
CA GLU A 304 11.78 16.12 6.88
C GLU A 304 11.80 16.45 8.37
N LYS A 305 10.75 17.07 8.91
CA LYS A 305 10.68 17.43 10.33
C LYS A 305 10.45 16.21 11.23
N VAL A 306 9.64 15.25 10.77
CA VAL A 306 9.41 13.96 11.43
C VAL A 306 10.73 13.19 11.54
N LYS A 307 11.47 12.98 10.45
CA LYS A 307 12.71 12.16 10.43
C LYS A 307 13.78 12.61 11.44
N VAL A 308 13.83 13.90 11.78
CA VAL A 308 14.82 14.46 12.71
C VAL A 308 14.46 14.20 14.19
N LEU A 309 13.20 13.89 14.50
CA LEU A 309 12.69 13.88 15.88
C LEU A 309 12.49 12.48 16.47
N TYR A 310 12.28 11.46 15.64
CA TYR A 310 12.18 10.07 16.10
C TYR A 310 13.57 9.47 16.26
N ASP A 311 13.84 8.82 17.39
CA ASP A 311 15.00 7.92 17.47
C ASP A 311 14.78 6.67 16.61
N GLU A 312 15.84 5.90 16.40
CA GLU A 312 15.82 4.71 15.54
C GLU A 312 14.78 3.65 15.98
N ALA A 313 14.49 3.54 17.28
CA ALA A 313 13.51 2.58 17.79
C ALA A 313 12.08 3.01 17.45
N TYR A 314 11.77 4.30 17.46
CA TYR A 314 10.45 4.81 17.07
C TYR A 314 10.22 4.86 15.57
N ALA A 315 11.26 5.23 14.82
CA ALA A 315 11.23 5.15 13.36
C ALA A 315 10.91 3.70 12.92
N GLY A 316 11.51 2.70 13.56
CA GLY A 316 11.23 1.28 13.34
C GLY A 316 9.77 0.87 13.61
N LYS A 317 9.14 1.37 14.69
CA LYS A 317 7.71 1.10 14.97
C LYS A 317 6.77 1.72 13.95
N MET A 318 6.98 3.00 13.61
CA MET A 318 6.19 3.66 12.56
C MET A 318 6.32 2.92 11.23
N GLN A 319 7.52 2.45 10.94
CA GLN A 319 7.87 1.81 9.70
C GLN A 319 7.35 0.37 9.58
N ALA A 320 7.34 -0.41 10.67
CA ALA A 320 6.66 -1.69 10.73
C ALA A 320 5.15 -1.55 10.44
N VAL A 321 4.51 -0.49 10.95
CA VAL A 321 3.09 -0.22 10.67
C VAL A 321 2.86 0.29 9.23
N TYR A 322 3.77 1.11 8.68
CA TYR A 322 3.70 1.50 7.26
C TYR A 322 3.85 0.31 6.30
N GLN A 323 4.63 -0.71 6.65
CA GLN A 323 4.69 -1.97 5.86
C GLN A 323 3.41 -2.80 5.95
N ASN A 324 2.70 -2.62 7.05
CA ASN A 324 1.49 -3.34 7.39
C ASN A 324 0.22 -2.64 6.83
N TYR A 325 0.31 -1.38 6.40
CA TYR A 325 -0.80 -0.60 5.86
C TYR A 325 -0.95 -0.69 4.34
N VAL A 326 0.09 -1.16 3.66
CA VAL A 326 0.18 -1.23 2.22
C VAL A 326 0.00 -2.72 1.88
N ASP A 327 -1.11 -3.09 1.23
CA ASP A 327 -1.33 -4.47 0.76
C ASP A 327 -0.34 -4.78 -0.37
N LEU A 328 0.92 -5.01 0.04
CA LEU A 328 2.06 -5.27 -0.82
C LEU A 328 2.00 -6.72 -1.24
N SER A 329 1.66 -6.92 -2.51
CA SER A 329 1.68 -8.25 -3.11
C SER A 329 2.93 -8.40 -3.96
N GLY A 330 3.65 -9.51 -3.81
CA GLY A 330 4.86 -9.83 -4.59
C GLY A 330 6.11 -8.99 -4.26
N VAL A 331 6.09 -8.23 -3.16
CA VAL A 331 7.25 -7.49 -2.65
C VAL A 331 7.28 -7.53 -1.13
N THR A 332 8.46 -7.80 -0.56
CA THR A 332 8.72 -7.73 0.88
C THR A 332 9.66 -6.58 1.15
N ILE A 333 9.33 -5.70 2.10
CA ILE A 333 10.25 -4.65 2.51
C ILE A 333 10.84 -4.99 3.88
N ALA A 334 12.16 -4.90 4.00
CA ALA A 334 12.91 -5.12 5.22
C ALA A 334 13.73 -3.87 5.58
N TYR A 335 13.92 -3.66 6.88
CA TYR A 335 14.69 -2.55 7.43
C TYR A 335 15.79 -3.08 8.33
N GLU A 336 17.04 -2.82 7.96
CA GLU A 336 18.22 -3.23 8.71
C GLU A 336 19.22 -2.07 8.75
N ASN A 337 19.76 -1.75 9.92
CA ASN A 337 20.81 -0.73 10.09
C ASN A 337 20.51 0.61 9.38
N SER A 338 19.29 1.12 9.57
CA SER A 338 18.82 2.39 8.97
C SER A 338 18.76 2.38 7.43
N LYS A 339 18.69 1.20 6.79
CA LYS A 339 18.49 1.03 5.35
C LYS A 339 17.21 0.26 4.98
N VAL A 340 16.48 0.91 4.09
CA VAL A 340 15.56 0.49 3.04
C VAL A 340 15.83 -0.72 2.15
N THR A 341 15.40 -1.96 2.41
CA THR A 341 15.55 -3.04 1.40
C THR A 341 14.19 -3.55 0.89
N ALA A 342 13.91 -3.36 -0.40
CA ALA A 342 12.81 -4.06 -1.08
C ALA A 342 13.29 -5.36 -1.70
N THR A 343 12.60 -6.46 -1.44
CA THR A 343 12.89 -7.79 -1.98
C THR A 343 11.73 -8.28 -2.82
N PHE A 344 11.99 -8.58 -4.09
CA PHE A 344 11.01 -9.13 -5.03
C PHE A 344 11.29 -10.61 -5.24
N THR A 345 10.26 -11.46 -5.19
CA THR A 345 10.40 -12.91 -5.44
C THR A 345 9.82 -13.30 -6.79
N ASP A 346 10.31 -14.39 -7.37
CA ASP A 346 9.94 -14.79 -8.73
C ASP A 346 8.62 -15.57 -8.82
N ASP A 347 8.15 -16.10 -7.68
CA ASP A 347 7.00 -16.98 -7.54
C ASP A 347 5.68 -16.26 -7.22
N ALA A 348 5.72 -14.94 -7.02
CA ALA A 348 4.55 -14.13 -6.74
C ALA A 348 3.51 -14.27 -7.87
N THR A 349 2.25 -14.55 -7.53
CA THR A 349 1.15 -14.64 -8.51
C THR A 349 0.42 -13.32 -8.71
N THR A 350 0.61 -12.38 -7.80
CA THR A 350 -0.02 -11.05 -7.76
C THR A 350 1.06 -10.03 -7.41
N PHE A 351 0.95 -8.83 -7.97
CA PHE A 351 1.88 -7.75 -7.71
C PHE A 351 1.15 -6.42 -7.53
N SER A 352 1.32 -5.78 -6.37
CA SER A 352 0.64 -4.50 -6.09
C SER A 352 1.46 -3.63 -5.15
N ILE A 353 1.66 -2.38 -5.57
CA ILE A 353 2.21 -1.29 -4.79
C ILE A 353 1.16 -0.17 -4.85
N PRO A 354 0.35 0.07 -3.80
CA PRO A 354 -0.75 1.01 -3.86
C PRO A 354 -0.33 2.49 -3.81
N GLN A 355 0.94 2.79 -3.46
CA GLN A 355 1.51 4.15 -3.43
C GLN A 355 3.04 4.15 -3.60
N ASP A 356 3.65 5.29 -3.93
CA ASP A 356 5.11 5.40 -4.09
C ASP A 356 5.85 5.13 -2.77
N ILE A 357 6.96 4.37 -2.81
CA ILE A 357 7.77 3.98 -1.64
C ILE A 357 9.25 4.24 -1.92
N LYS A 358 9.92 5.05 -1.09
CA LYS A 358 11.38 5.24 -1.19
C LYS A 358 12.12 4.09 -0.51
N VAL A 359 13.11 3.52 -1.19
CA VAL A 359 13.97 2.45 -0.66
C VAL A 359 15.44 2.69 -0.94
N ASP A 360 16.32 2.24 -0.04
CA ASP A 360 17.78 2.43 -0.13
C ASP A 360 18.49 1.31 -0.93
N LYS A 361 17.81 0.18 -1.12
CA LYS A 361 18.31 -1.03 -1.78
C LYS A 361 17.12 -1.80 -2.38
N VAL A 362 17.32 -2.34 -3.56
CA VAL A 362 16.42 -3.31 -4.17
C VAL A 362 17.15 -4.62 -4.41
N VAL A 363 16.54 -5.71 -3.95
CA VAL A 363 16.97 -7.09 -4.13
C VAL A 363 15.96 -7.78 -5.03
N PHE A 364 16.43 -8.30 -6.15
CA PHE A 364 15.59 -9.01 -7.11
C PHE A 364 15.93 -10.51 -7.07
N ASN A 365 15.13 -11.31 -6.35
CA ASN A 365 15.34 -12.75 -6.20
C ASN A 365 14.72 -13.55 -7.36
N ARG A 366 14.99 -13.11 -8.59
CA ARG A 366 14.67 -13.85 -9.81
C ARG A 366 15.98 -14.30 -10.44
N LYS A 367 16.09 -15.60 -10.70
CA LYS A 367 17.22 -16.17 -11.42
C LYS A 367 16.91 -16.23 -12.91
N PHE A 368 17.74 -15.56 -13.69
CA PHE A 368 17.69 -15.63 -15.15
C PHE A 368 18.66 -16.70 -15.65
N THR A 369 18.33 -17.31 -16.79
CA THR A 369 19.26 -18.21 -17.47
C THR A 369 20.44 -17.39 -17.97
N ASN A 370 21.64 -17.71 -17.49
CA ASN A 370 22.83 -16.92 -17.78
C ASN A 370 23.08 -16.78 -19.30
N THR A 371 23.52 -15.59 -19.74
CA THR A 371 23.74 -15.20 -21.15
C THR A 371 22.52 -15.22 -22.08
N LYS A 372 21.34 -15.62 -21.61
CA LYS A 372 20.09 -15.62 -22.39
C LYS A 372 19.24 -14.41 -22.03
N SER A 373 18.68 -13.77 -23.05
CA SER A 373 17.75 -12.65 -22.86
C SER A 373 16.46 -13.11 -22.16
N SER A 374 15.73 -12.18 -21.56
CA SER A 374 14.40 -12.38 -20.97
C SER A 374 13.58 -11.09 -21.01
N THR A 375 12.36 -11.11 -20.46
CA THR A 375 11.54 -9.90 -20.28
C THR A 375 11.43 -9.52 -18.80
N ILE A 376 11.36 -8.22 -18.56
CA ILE A 376 11.20 -7.63 -17.23
C ILE A 376 10.44 -6.32 -17.28
N ALA A 377 9.70 -6.03 -16.21
CA ALA A 377 9.23 -4.69 -15.88
C ALA A 377 9.60 -4.38 -14.42
N LEU A 378 10.28 -3.26 -14.19
CA LEU A 378 10.76 -2.85 -12.88
C LEU A 378 9.80 -1.83 -12.26
N PRO A 379 9.51 -1.87 -10.95
CA PRO A 379 8.55 -0.96 -10.33
C PRO A 379 9.20 0.37 -9.95
N PHE A 380 10.29 0.77 -10.60
CA PHE A 380 11.02 2.02 -10.32
C PHE A 380 11.73 2.50 -11.59
N SER A 381 12.06 3.78 -11.63
CA SER A 381 12.90 4.37 -12.67
C SER A 381 14.32 4.57 -12.12
N ALA A 382 15.34 4.25 -12.92
CA ALA A 382 16.75 4.39 -12.54
C ALA A 382 17.67 4.43 -13.76
N SER A 383 18.88 4.96 -13.61
CA SER A 383 19.94 4.74 -14.61
C SER A 383 20.39 3.28 -14.59
N THR A 384 20.71 2.70 -15.74
CA THR A 384 21.25 1.34 -15.79
C THR A 384 22.62 1.23 -15.12
N SER A 385 23.35 2.33 -14.93
CA SER A 385 24.62 2.35 -14.21
C SER A 385 24.51 1.94 -12.74
N VAL A 386 23.32 2.07 -12.13
CA VAL A 386 23.09 1.64 -10.75
C VAL A 386 22.58 0.21 -10.66
N ILE A 387 22.29 -0.45 -11.78
CA ILE A 387 21.79 -1.82 -11.84
C ILE A 387 22.93 -2.72 -12.33
N ALA A 388 23.62 -3.38 -11.41
CA ALA A 388 24.75 -4.24 -11.73
C ALA A 388 24.29 -5.63 -12.18
N GLY A 389 24.97 -6.22 -13.16
CA GLY A 389 24.77 -7.62 -13.58
C GLY A 389 23.74 -7.85 -14.69
N ALA A 390 23.20 -6.80 -15.31
CA ALA A 390 22.29 -6.91 -16.44
C ALA A 390 22.35 -5.71 -17.40
N GLU A 391 22.09 -5.98 -18.67
CA GLU A 391 21.85 -4.98 -19.72
C GLU A 391 20.36 -4.93 -20.07
N PHE A 392 19.86 -3.74 -20.40
CA PHE A 392 18.45 -3.49 -20.69
C PHE A 392 18.28 -2.94 -22.10
N TYR A 393 17.22 -3.37 -22.77
CA TYR A 393 16.92 -3.04 -24.16
C TYR A 393 15.43 -2.73 -24.31
N THR A 394 15.10 -1.64 -25.00
CA THR A 394 13.72 -1.34 -25.41
C THR A 394 13.43 -2.00 -26.75
N ILE A 395 12.21 -2.50 -26.96
CA ILE A 395 11.82 -3.03 -28.27
C ILE A 395 11.54 -1.85 -29.21
N THR A 396 12.23 -1.83 -30.35
CA THR A 396 12.11 -0.76 -31.36
C THR A 396 11.37 -1.21 -32.62
N GLY A 397 11.12 -2.51 -32.77
CA GLY A 397 10.28 -3.01 -33.85
C GLY A 397 10.23 -4.53 -33.94
N VAL A 398 9.34 -5.01 -34.80
CA VAL A 398 9.30 -6.41 -35.26
C VAL A 398 9.47 -6.38 -36.77
N THR A 399 10.57 -6.97 -37.26
CA THR A 399 10.84 -7.12 -38.69
C THR A 399 10.23 -8.44 -39.16
N PRO A 400 9.28 -8.42 -40.12
CA PRO A 400 8.70 -9.64 -40.65
C PRO A 400 9.74 -10.49 -41.38
N ARG A 401 9.58 -11.82 -41.33
CA ARG A 401 10.37 -12.76 -42.11
C ARG A 401 10.17 -12.54 -43.62
N ASP A 402 11.19 -12.91 -44.38
CA ASP A 402 11.02 -13.14 -45.80
C ASP A 402 10.18 -14.42 -45.99
N GLN A 403 8.98 -14.28 -46.55
CA GLN A 403 8.08 -15.42 -46.77
C GLN A 403 8.57 -16.38 -47.86
N THR A 404 9.56 -15.98 -48.65
CA THR A 404 10.15 -16.80 -49.71
C THR A 404 11.30 -17.70 -49.21
N ASP A 405 11.82 -17.44 -48.01
CA ASP A 405 12.87 -18.24 -47.37
C ASP A 405 12.32 -18.99 -46.14
N GLU A 406 12.31 -20.32 -46.23
CA GLU A 406 11.85 -21.22 -45.16
C GLU A 406 12.70 -21.14 -43.87
N ASN A 407 13.92 -20.60 -43.97
CA ASN A 407 14.81 -20.39 -42.82
C ASN A 407 14.67 -18.99 -42.20
N SER A 408 13.97 -18.07 -42.87
CA SER A 408 13.72 -16.73 -42.34
C SER A 408 12.76 -16.76 -41.15
N ARG A 409 12.96 -15.85 -40.19
CA ARG A 409 12.17 -15.74 -38.96
C ARG A 409 11.82 -14.28 -38.71
N ASP A 410 10.64 -14.05 -38.14
CA ASP A 410 10.29 -12.72 -37.67
C ASP A 410 11.30 -12.35 -36.58
N THR A 411 11.74 -11.09 -36.58
CA THR A 411 12.81 -10.62 -35.70
C THR A 411 12.31 -9.48 -34.84
N VAL A 412 12.34 -9.68 -33.52
CA VAL A 412 12.14 -8.61 -32.54
C VAL A 412 13.47 -7.88 -32.36
N VAL A 413 13.48 -6.58 -32.65
CA VAL A 413 14.67 -5.74 -32.54
C VAL A 413 14.60 -4.95 -31.24
N GLY A 414 15.69 -4.98 -30.46
CA GLY A 414 15.83 -4.20 -29.25
C GLY A 414 17.09 -3.33 -29.26
N ASP A 415 16.96 -2.08 -28.83
CA ASP A 415 18.07 -1.14 -28.71
C ASP A 415 18.44 -0.95 -27.23
N GLY A 416 19.74 -1.00 -26.92
CA GLY A 416 20.24 -0.84 -25.55
C GLY A 416 19.93 0.54 -24.96
N VAL A 417 19.60 0.57 -23.67
CA VAL A 417 19.22 1.80 -22.94
C VAL A 417 20.15 2.12 -21.77
N THR A 418 20.26 3.42 -21.44
CA THR A 418 21.05 3.94 -20.31
C THR A 418 20.21 4.25 -19.06
N SER A 419 18.89 4.12 -19.19
CA SER A 419 17.93 4.26 -18.09
C SER A 419 16.70 3.39 -18.32
N VAL A 420 16.09 2.97 -17.22
CA VAL A 420 14.82 2.26 -17.19
C VAL A 420 13.75 3.15 -16.54
N GLU A 421 12.52 3.00 -17.02
CA GLU A 421 11.34 3.66 -16.46
C GLU A 421 10.43 2.65 -15.76
N ALA A 422 9.76 3.10 -14.69
CA ALA A 422 8.89 2.25 -13.91
C ALA A 422 7.77 1.63 -14.78
N TYR A 423 7.59 0.32 -14.64
CA TYR A 423 6.63 -0.55 -15.30
C TYR A 423 6.75 -0.67 -16.81
N VAL A 424 7.63 0.10 -17.45
CA VAL A 424 7.91 -0.05 -18.88
C VAL A 424 8.50 -1.44 -19.14
N PRO A 425 7.98 -2.19 -20.12
CA PRO A 425 8.47 -3.51 -20.42
C PRO A 425 9.81 -3.44 -21.18
N TYR A 426 10.81 -4.16 -20.70
CA TYR A 426 12.15 -4.24 -21.30
C TYR A 426 12.52 -5.68 -21.63
N LEU A 427 13.41 -5.83 -22.60
CA LEU A 427 14.27 -7.00 -22.73
C LEU A 427 15.46 -6.83 -21.79
N VAL A 428 15.85 -7.89 -21.09
CA VAL A 428 16.97 -7.91 -20.16
C VAL A 428 17.92 -9.05 -20.52
N LYS A 429 19.22 -8.76 -20.56
CA LYS A 429 20.29 -9.76 -20.76
C LYS A 429 21.19 -9.75 -19.53
N PRO A 430 21.19 -10.82 -18.72
CA PRO A 430 22.11 -10.93 -17.59
C PRO A 430 23.56 -10.99 -18.07
N THR A 431 24.44 -10.27 -17.37
CA THR A 431 25.90 -10.23 -17.65
C THR A 431 26.73 -10.87 -16.53
N GLY A 432 26.13 -11.14 -15.37
CA GLY A 432 26.77 -11.81 -14.23
C GLY A 432 26.65 -13.34 -14.25
N ASN A 433 27.58 -14.03 -13.57
CA ASN A 433 27.68 -15.50 -13.59
C ASN A 433 26.52 -16.27 -12.95
N ASP A 434 25.73 -15.63 -12.09
CA ASP A 434 24.63 -16.26 -11.33
C ASP A 434 23.23 -15.93 -11.90
N GLY A 435 23.18 -15.15 -12.99
CA GLY A 435 21.93 -14.72 -13.61
C GLY A 435 21.08 -13.83 -12.69
N SER A 436 21.68 -13.11 -11.75
CA SER A 436 21.02 -12.15 -10.88
C SER A 436 21.48 -10.71 -11.18
N PHE A 437 20.70 -9.72 -10.72
CA PHE A 437 21.13 -8.32 -10.73
C PHE A 437 20.74 -7.63 -9.44
N ALA A 438 21.53 -6.61 -9.06
CA ALA A 438 21.32 -5.84 -7.85
C ALA A 438 21.27 -4.35 -8.17
N VAL A 439 20.41 -3.63 -7.47
CA VAL A 439 20.32 -2.17 -7.57
C VAL A 439 21.15 -1.55 -6.45
N SER A 440 22.10 -0.71 -6.84
CA SER A 440 22.97 0.03 -5.94
C SER A 440 22.40 1.43 -5.67
N GLY A 441 22.23 1.77 -4.40
CA GLY A 441 21.71 3.08 -4.00
C GLY A 441 20.18 3.19 -4.00
N ALA A 442 19.71 4.35 -3.57
CA ALA A 442 18.30 4.57 -3.29
C ALA A 442 17.47 4.79 -4.56
N VAL A 443 16.27 4.20 -4.60
CA VAL A 443 15.28 4.36 -5.66
C VAL A 443 13.89 4.58 -5.06
N THR A 444 12.96 5.10 -5.86
CA THR A 444 11.54 5.18 -5.47
C THR A 444 10.75 4.14 -6.23
N LEU A 445 10.20 3.15 -5.51
CA LEU A 445 9.20 2.24 -6.05
C LEU A 445 7.94 3.04 -6.34
N LYS A 446 7.36 2.86 -7.53
CA LYS A 446 6.19 3.57 -8.01
C LYS A 446 4.91 2.80 -7.67
N LYS A 447 3.81 3.54 -7.51
CA LYS A 447 2.47 2.95 -7.46
C LYS A 447 2.20 2.10 -8.70
N THR A 448 1.68 0.88 -8.51
CA THR A 448 1.28 -0.02 -9.59
C THR A 448 0.16 0.62 -10.42
N PRO A 449 0.35 0.78 -11.74
CA PRO A 449 -0.68 1.32 -12.63
C PRO A 449 -1.77 0.26 -12.90
N ALA A 450 -2.92 0.67 -13.43
CA ALA A 450 -3.97 -0.27 -13.83
C ALA A 450 -3.57 -1.14 -15.03
N SER A 451 -2.75 -0.60 -15.93
CA SER A 451 -2.17 -1.32 -17.07
C SER A 451 -0.92 -0.58 -17.53
N GLN A 452 0.00 -1.29 -18.19
CA GLN A 452 1.17 -0.69 -18.82
C GLN A 452 1.54 -1.45 -20.09
N ASN A 453 1.73 -0.72 -21.18
CA ASN A 453 2.19 -1.27 -22.45
C ASN A 453 2.94 -0.21 -23.27
N THR A 454 3.73 -0.69 -24.23
CA THR A 454 4.42 0.12 -25.23
C THR A 454 4.04 -0.41 -26.61
N THR A 455 3.55 0.45 -27.50
CA THR A 455 3.15 0.05 -28.86
C THR A 455 4.20 0.46 -29.88
N VAL A 456 4.53 -0.46 -30.78
CA VAL A 456 5.45 -0.26 -31.89
C VAL A 456 4.85 -0.87 -33.15
N GLY A 457 4.35 -0.03 -34.05
CA GLY A 457 3.60 -0.49 -35.22
C GLY A 457 2.36 -1.30 -34.81
N ASP A 458 2.20 -2.48 -35.42
CA ASP A 458 1.10 -3.41 -35.14
C ASP A 458 1.31 -4.31 -33.91
N TRP A 459 2.26 -3.96 -33.04
CA TRP A 459 2.62 -4.74 -31.87
C TRP A 459 2.50 -3.93 -30.58
N SER A 460 1.84 -4.50 -29.59
CA SER A 460 1.86 -3.99 -28.21
C SER A 460 2.71 -4.91 -27.34
N PHE A 461 3.72 -4.34 -26.68
CA PHE A 461 4.50 -5.00 -25.65
C PHE A 461 3.91 -4.66 -24.29
N ILE A 462 3.40 -5.67 -23.57
CA ILE A 462 2.51 -5.49 -22.43
C ILE A 462 3.18 -6.02 -21.17
N THR A 463 3.16 -5.23 -20.09
CA THR A 463 3.59 -5.65 -18.77
C THR A 463 2.50 -6.48 -18.08
N ALA A 464 2.86 -7.67 -17.61
CA ALA A 464 2.02 -8.47 -16.72
C ALA A 464 2.14 -7.93 -15.29
N LEU A 465 1.06 -7.38 -14.76
CA LEU A 465 0.97 -6.89 -13.37
C LEU A 465 0.35 -7.93 -12.42
N GLU A 466 -0.26 -8.97 -12.97
CA GLU A 466 -0.80 -10.12 -12.26
C GLU A 466 -0.53 -11.39 -13.10
N LYS A 467 -0.68 -12.57 -12.49
CA LYS A 467 -0.58 -13.82 -13.23
C LYS A 467 -1.68 -13.89 -14.29
N LYS A 468 -1.26 -14.04 -15.55
CA LYS A 468 -2.18 -14.26 -16.68
C LYS A 468 -1.98 -15.65 -17.27
N VAL A 469 -3.09 -16.32 -17.60
CA VAL A 469 -3.10 -17.69 -18.14
C VAL A 469 -3.81 -17.68 -19.49
N TRP A 470 -3.19 -18.26 -20.51
CA TRP A 470 -3.81 -18.51 -21.81
C TRP A 470 -3.99 -20.02 -21.98
N ARG A 471 -5.23 -20.46 -22.13
CA ARG A 471 -5.56 -21.88 -22.24
C ARG A 471 -6.93 -22.07 -22.88
N ARG A 472 -7.05 -23.02 -23.81
CA ARG A 472 -8.34 -23.48 -24.35
C ARG A 472 -9.04 -24.44 -23.37
N ALA A 473 -10.36 -24.54 -23.48
CA ALA A 473 -11.11 -25.52 -22.71
C ALA A 473 -10.64 -26.95 -23.02
N ASP A 474 -10.53 -27.79 -21.99
CA ASP A 474 -10.22 -29.21 -22.10
C ASP A 474 -11.20 -29.99 -21.21
N ALA A 475 -12.28 -30.46 -21.82
CA ALA A 475 -13.34 -31.21 -21.15
C ALA A 475 -12.82 -32.53 -20.54
N SER A 476 -11.76 -33.12 -21.10
CA SER A 476 -11.18 -34.36 -20.57
C SER A 476 -10.45 -34.17 -19.25
N LYS A 477 -10.08 -32.92 -18.93
CA LYS A 477 -9.33 -32.54 -17.72
C LYS A 477 -10.12 -31.64 -16.78
N ASN A 478 -11.42 -31.42 -17.03
CA ASN A 478 -12.26 -30.47 -16.29
C ASN A 478 -11.63 -29.07 -16.18
N LEU A 479 -11.18 -28.56 -17.33
CA LEU A 479 -10.31 -27.40 -17.41
C LEU A 479 -10.99 -26.32 -18.28
N GLU A 480 -11.53 -25.26 -17.66
CA GLU A 480 -12.23 -24.15 -18.35
C GLU A 480 -11.30 -23.27 -19.21
N ALA A 481 -11.80 -22.66 -20.28
CA ALA A 481 -11.00 -21.72 -21.08
C ALA A 481 -10.55 -20.49 -20.28
N SER A 482 -9.42 -19.89 -20.65
CA SER A 482 -8.89 -18.65 -20.06
C SER A 482 -8.14 -17.85 -21.11
N ASN A 483 -8.56 -16.60 -21.33
CA ASN A 483 -8.01 -15.69 -22.36
C ASN A 483 -7.90 -16.34 -23.75
N GLU A 484 -8.86 -17.18 -24.12
CA GLU A 484 -8.80 -17.97 -25.36
C GLU A 484 -8.90 -17.12 -26.63
N ASP A 485 -9.60 -15.99 -26.57
CA ASP A 485 -9.76 -15.01 -27.64
C ASP A 485 -8.45 -14.33 -28.05
N GLU A 486 -7.46 -14.30 -27.14
CA GLU A 486 -6.13 -13.76 -27.43
C GLU A 486 -5.18 -14.80 -28.04
N ILE A 487 -5.50 -16.10 -27.92
CA ILE A 487 -4.65 -17.19 -28.42
C ILE A 487 -4.45 -17.05 -29.93
N GLY A 488 -3.19 -17.18 -30.37
CA GLY A 488 -2.80 -16.95 -31.77
C GLY A 488 -2.37 -15.51 -32.08
N ARG A 489 -2.58 -14.55 -31.17
CA ARG A 489 -2.05 -13.17 -31.28
C ARG A 489 -1.02 -12.83 -30.21
N ILE A 490 -0.88 -13.67 -29.20
CA ILE A 490 0.05 -13.48 -28.08
C ILE A 490 1.35 -14.23 -28.30
N TYR A 491 2.46 -13.59 -27.94
CA TYR A 491 3.78 -14.19 -27.91
C TYR A 491 4.38 -14.08 -26.51
N GLY A 492 4.72 -15.22 -25.93
CA GLY A 492 5.45 -15.32 -24.67
C GLY A 492 6.94 -15.48 -24.90
N PHE A 493 7.75 -15.03 -23.96
CA PHE A 493 9.19 -15.20 -24.03
C PHE A 493 9.61 -16.59 -23.51
N ALA A 494 10.36 -17.36 -24.31
CA ALA A 494 10.86 -18.66 -23.91
C ALA A 494 12.10 -18.52 -23.01
N GLY A 495 11.95 -18.74 -21.70
CA GLY A 495 13.04 -18.68 -20.73
C GLY A 495 13.82 -19.98 -20.54
N ALA A 496 13.28 -21.11 -21.02
CA ALA A 496 13.86 -22.44 -20.89
C ALA A 496 13.57 -23.27 -22.14
N GLU A 497 14.37 -24.32 -22.36
CA GLU A 497 14.29 -25.18 -23.53
C GLU A 497 13.14 -26.19 -23.38
N SER A 498 12.37 -26.37 -24.44
CA SER A 498 11.33 -27.41 -24.52
C SER A 498 11.03 -27.75 -25.99
N ASP A 499 10.25 -28.81 -26.24
CA ASP A 499 9.93 -29.31 -27.60
C ASP A 499 9.37 -28.20 -28.51
N GLY A 500 10.23 -27.67 -29.39
CA GLY A 500 9.89 -26.59 -30.35
C GLY A 500 10.13 -25.16 -29.86
N PHE A 501 10.66 -24.96 -28.65
CA PHE A 501 10.89 -23.64 -28.06
C PHE A 501 12.39 -23.40 -27.84
N VAL A 502 12.95 -22.41 -28.54
CA VAL A 502 14.34 -21.99 -28.38
C VAL A 502 14.42 -20.92 -27.29
N PRO A 503 15.21 -21.13 -26.21
CA PRO A 503 15.42 -20.11 -25.19
C PRO A 503 15.94 -18.81 -25.79
N GLY A 504 15.36 -17.68 -25.40
CA GLY A 504 15.71 -16.37 -25.95
C GLY A 504 14.78 -15.86 -27.05
N ASN A 505 13.89 -16.71 -27.57
CA ASN A 505 12.93 -16.34 -28.59
C ASN A 505 11.56 -15.98 -27.99
N PHE A 506 10.79 -15.19 -28.73
CA PHE A 506 9.35 -15.10 -28.53
C PHE A 506 8.66 -16.26 -29.25
N VAL A 507 7.66 -16.85 -28.62
CA VAL A 507 6.91 -17.98 -29.19
C VAL A 507 5.43 -17.73 -29.04
N ARG A 508 4.69 -18.00 -30.12
CA ARG A 508 3.24 -17.80 -30.17
C ARG A 508 2.58 -18.72 -29.15
N VAL A 509 1.71 -18.15 -28.35
CA VAL A 509 1.07 -18.85 -27.23
C VAL A 509 -0.07 -19.71 -27.74
N GLU A 510 0.01 -21.01 -27.46
CA GLU A 510 -1.11 -21.96 -27.56
C GLU A 510 -1.66 -22.34 -26.18
N LYS A 511 -0.76 -22.53 -25.20
CA LYS A 511 -1.08 -22.75 -23.80
C LYS A 511 0.10 -22.30 -22.94
N ALA A 512 -0.07 -21.22 -22.18
CA ALA A 512 1.00 -20.67 -21.34
C ALA A 512 0.45 -19.90 -20.14
N ASN A 513 1.34 -19.57 -19.21
CA ASN A 513 1.07 -18.54 -18.21
C ASN A 513 2.26 -17.60 -18.11
N ILE A 514 1.99 -16.38 -17.65
CA ILE A 514 3.01 -15.39 -17.33
C ILE A 514 2.75 -14.88 -15.91
N MET A 515 3.80 -14.82 -15.11
CA MET A 515 3.77 -14.23 -13.77
C MET A 515 4.00 -12.70 -13.84
N PRO A 516 3.71 -11.94 -12.78
CA PRO A 516 3.94 -10.51 -12.74
C PRO A 516 5.39 -10.10 -13.03
N MET A 517 5.59 -8.80 -13.30
CA MET A 517 6.90 -8.17 -13.56
C MET A 517 7.64 -8.72 -14.78
N ARG A 518 6.89 -9.35 -15.70
CA ARG A 518 7.34 -9.85 -17.00
C ARG A 518 6.54 -9.17 -18.08
N ALA A 519 6.97 -9.34 -19.33
CA ALA A 519 6.27 -8.78 -20.48
C ALA A 519 6.06 -9.80 -21.60
N TYR A 520 5.01 -9.57 -22.40
CA TYR A 520 4.61 -10.39 -23.54
C TYR A 520 4.19 -9.49 -24.72
N LEU A 521 4.24 -9.99 -25.95
CA LEU A 521 3.77 -9.25 -27.12
C LEU A 521 2.36 -9.66 -27.50
N LYS A 522 1.60 -8.69 -28.02
CA LYS A 522 0.28 -8.86 -28.64
C LYS A 522 0.29 -8.22 -30.02
N TYR A 523 -0.05 -9.00 -31.04
CA TYR A 523 -0.32 -8.47 -32.37
C TYR A 523 -1.69 -7.77 -32.39
N THR A 524 -1.69 -6.48 -32.70
CA THR A 524 -2.88 -5.63 -32.78
C THR A 524 -3.29 -5.33 -34.22
N GLY A 525 -2.46 -5.69 -35.20
CA GLY A 525 -2.76 -5.52 -36.62
C GLY A 525 -3.95 -6.36 -37.09
N ASN A 526 -4.43 -6.01 -38.28
CA ASN A 526 -5.49 -6.78 -38.95
C ASN A 526 -4.90 -8.04 -39.57
N LEU A 527 -5.49 -9.21 -39.29
CA LEU A 527 -5.08 -10.48 -39.91
C LEU A 527 -5.67 -10.66 -41.32
N GLY A 528 -6.68 -9.85 -41.68
CA GLY A 528 -7.41 -9.94 -42.93
C GLY A 528 -8.38 -11.12 -42.91
N GLU A 529 -9.68 -10.83 -42.84
CA GLU A 529 -10.71 -11.81 -43.18
C GLU A 529 -11.02 -11.65 -44.68
N CYS A 530 -10.68 -12.65 -45.50
CA CYS A 530 -11.13 -12.69 -46.89
C CYS A 530 -12.58 -13.15 -46.94
N GLY A 531 -13.53 -12.21 -46.79
CA GLY A 531 -14.96 -12.48 -46.92
C GLY A 531 -15.45 -12.70 -48.37
N ASN A 532 -14.63 -12.43 -49.40
CA ASN A 532 -15.09 -12.37 -50.79
C ASN A 532 -13.96 -12.69 -51.78
N ALA A 533 -14.29 -13.31 -52.92
CA ALA A 533 -13.36 -13.76 -53.97
C ALA A 533 -12.62 -12.64 -54.77
N LEU A 534 -12.69 -11.37 -54.33
CA LEU A 534 -12.10 -10.21 -55.01
C LEU A 534 -11.02 -9.47 -54.19
N CYS A 535 -10.68 -9.97 -53.00
CA CYS A 535 -9.64 -9.36 -52.17
C CYS A 535 -8.25 -9.64 -52.77
N LYS A 536 -7.53 -8.60 -53.21
CA LYS A 536 -6.14 -8.66 -53.67
C LYS A 536 -5.09 -8.66 -52.55
N ALA A 537 -5.50 -8.50 -51.28
CA ALA A 537 -4.58 -8.51 -50.15
C ALA A 537 -4.49 -9.92 -49.55
N SER A 538 -3.28 -10.49 -49.54
CA SER A 538 -3.02 -11.77 -48.87
C SER A 538 -3.20 -11.62 -47.35
N PRO A 539 -3.85 -12.58 -46.65
CA PRO A 539 -3.96 -12.55 -45.20
C PRO A 539 -2.58 -12.55 -44.54
N VAL A 540 -2.46 -11.86 -43.41
CA VAL A 540 -1.18 -11.78 -42.67
C VAL A 540 -0.96 -13.11 -41.95
N VAL A 541 0.10 -13.82 -42.32
CA VAL A 541 0.48 -15.09 -41.67
C VAL A 541 1.55 -14.81 -40.62
N LEU A 542 1.15 -14.86 -39.35
CA LEU A 542 2.06 -14.68 -38.23
C LEU A 542 2.95 -15.93 -38.01
N SER A 543 4.23 -15.74 -37.71
CA SER A 543 5.16 -16.84 -37.42
C SER A 543 4.88 -17.53 -36.08
N ASP A 544 5.29 -18.78 -35.92
CA ASP A 544 5.14 -19.49 -34.63
C ASP A 544 6.19 -19.04 -33.60
N SER A 545 7.34 -18.55 -34.06
CA SER A 545 8.43 -18.06 -33.22
C SER A 545 9.18 -16.90 -33.87
N MET A 546 9.62 -15.97 -33.03
CA MET A 546 10.40 -14.79 -33.41
C MET A 546 11.74 -14.79 -32.69
N VAL A 547 12.81 -14.48 -33.44
CA VAL A 547 14.16 -14.36 -32.92
C VAL A 547 14.36 -12.95 -32.35
N VAL A 548 15.18 -12.82 -31.31
CA VAL A 548 15.53 -11.52 -30.72
C VAL A 548 16.90 -11.08 -31.24
N ARG A 549 16.98 -9.86 -31.79
CA ARG A 549 18.24 -9.17 -32.11
C ARG A 549 18.41 -7.96 -31.20
N LEU A 550 19.57 -7.88 -30.55
CA LEU A 550 19.90 -6.82 -29.60
C LEU A 550 21.01 -5.96 -30.19
N ASN A 551 20.70 -4.70 -30.47
CA ASN A 551 21.66 -3.70 -30.89
C ASN A 551 22.37 -3.12 -29.66
N SER A 552 23.68 -2.99 -29.73
CA SER A 552 24.49 -2.39 -28.66
C SER A 552 24.06 -0.95 -28.37
N ILE A 553 24.36 -0.49 -27.15
CA ILE A 553 24.09 0.88 -26.73
C ILE A 553 24.88 1.82 -27.65
N LYS A 554 24.18 2.66 -28.42
CA LYS A 554 24.81 3.71 -29.23
C LYS A 554 25.37 4.78 -28.29
N THR A 555 26.61 4.65 -27.85
CA THR A 555 27.35 5.78 -27.29
C THR A 555 27.75 6.67 -28.46
N VAL A 556 26.96 7.70 -28.74
CA VAL A 556 27.38 8.77 -29.64
C VAL A 556 28.51 9.53 -28.93
N ASP A 557 29.76 9.20 -29.25
CA ASP A 557 30.88 10.12 -29.05
C ASP A 557 30.80 11.17 -30.16
N PRO A 558 30.52 12.45 -29.87
CA PRO A 558 30.43 13.49 -30.91
C PRO A 558 31.77 13.85 -31.55
N SER A 559 32.89 13.24 -31.13
CA SER A 559 34.24 13.73 -31.45
C SER A 559 35.12 12.83 -32.33
N VAL A 560 34.61 11.72 -32.85
CA VAL A 560 35.39 10.90 -33.81
C VAL A 560 34.58 10.58 -35.05
N GLY A 561 34.81 11.36 -36.10
CA GLY A 561 34.44 10.97 -37.46
C GLY A 561 35.29 9.79 -37.88
N GLY A 562 34.78 8.58 -37.68
CA GLY A 562 35.34 7.33 -38.18
C GLY A 562 34.21 6.36 -38.47
N GLU A 563 34.23 5.75 -39.65
CA GLU A 563 33.34 4.63 -39.99
C GLU A 563 33.39 3.58 -38.88
N VAL A 564 32.23 3.34 -38.27
CA VAL A 564 32.05 2.24 -37.32
C VAL A 564 31.98 0.97 -38.15
N ILE A 565 33.05 0.17 -38.07
CA ILE A 565 33.05 -1.21 -38.56
C ILE A 565 32.12 -2.00 -37.63
N ASP A 566 31.06 -2.55 -38.21
CA ASP A 566 30.10 -3.45 -37.59
C ASP A 566 30.86 -4.64 -36.97
N PRO A 567 30.81 -4.89 -35.65
CA PRO A 567 31.42 -6.09 -35.09
C PRO A 567 30.68 -7.31 -35.62
N GLU A 568 31.46 -8.20 -36.23
CA GLU A 568 31.06 -9.44 -36.91
C GLU A 568 29.89 -10.19 -36.26
N GLU A 569 29.03 -10.72 -37.13
CA GLU A 569 27.99 -11.70 -36.83
C GLU A 569 28.48 -12.80 -35.87
N GLU A 570 28.01 -12.80 -34.62
CA GLU A 570 27.99 -14.04 -33.82
C GLU A 570 26.86 -14.96 -34.32
N THR A 571 26.95 -15.40 -35.57
CA THR A 571 26.31 -16.63 -36.03
C THR A 571 27.22 -17.80 -35.68
N THR A 572 27.11 -18.36 -34.49
CA THR A 572 27.58 -19.74 -34.28
C THR A 572 26.47 -20.72 -34.66
N SER A 573 26.30 -20.93 -35.97
CA SER A 573 25.66 -22.12 -36.51
C SER A 573 26.68 -23.26 -36.55
N ILE A 574 26.62 -24.21 -35.62
CA ILE A 574 27.14 -25.57 -35.85
C ILE A 574 26.17 -26.59 -35.24
N VAL A 575 25.43 -27.26 -36.12
CA VAL A 575 24.71 -28.50 -35.87
C VAL A 575 25.69 -29.66 -35.94
N LYS A 576 25.63 -30.62 -34.99
CA LYS A 576 25.59 -32.05 -35.34
C LYS A 576 24.60 -32.83 -34.47
N PRO A 577 23.89 -33.80 -35.05
CA PRO A 577 22.60 -34.30 -34.58
C PRO A 577 22.71 -35.55 -33.68
N PHE A 578 21.67 -35.81 -32.88
CA PHE A 578 21.28 -37.17 -32.52
C PHE A 578 19.79 -37.38 -32.79
N VAL A 579 19.48 -38.57 -33.31
CA VAL A 579 18.25 -38.95 -34.01
C VAL A 579 17.06 -39.07 -33.04
N ALA A 580 15.91 -38.48 -33.40
CA ALA A 580 14.65 -38.58 -32.66
C ALA A 580 13.92 -39.92 -32.89
N PRO A 581 13.10 -40.41 -31.93
CA PRO A 581 11.94 -41.24 -32.26
C PRO A 581 10.87 -40.35 -32.91
N VAL A 582 10.42 -40.78 -34.08
CA VAL A 582 9.61 -40.05 -35.07
C VAL A 582 8.12 -39.97 -34.68
N ALA A 583 7.49 -38.81 -34.83
CA ALA A 583 6.05 -38.71 -35.13
C ALA A 583 5.83 -38.51 -36.64
N GLU A 584 4.82 -39.19 -37.18
CA GLU A 584 4.70 -39.62 -38.58
C GLU A 584 4.53 -38.50 -39.62
N LYS A 585 5.37 -38.54 -40.67
CA LYS A 585 5.14 -37.78 -41.92
C LYS A 585 4.02 -38.46 -42.72
N ALA A 586 2.88 -37.79 -42.86
CA ALA A 586 1.77 -38.17 -43.75
C ALA A 586 2.25 -38.22 -45.22
N ASN A 587 1.72 -39.18 -46.00
CA ASN A 587 2.07 -39.56 -47.38
C ASN A 587 3.25 -40.54 -47.55
N ARG A 588 3.02 -41.83 -47.24
CA ARG A 588 3.93 -42.95 -47.55
C ARG A 588 3.20 -44.07 -48.31
N TRP A 589 3.89 -44.69 -49.26
CA TRP A 589 3.38 -45.78 -50.11
C TRP A 589 3.97 -47.13 -49.68
N TYR A 590 3.15 -48.18 -49.70
CA TYR A 590 3.54 -49.54 -49.28
C TYR A 590 3.12 -50.58 -50.33
N ASP A 591 3.94 -51.65 -50.47
CA ASP A 591 3.54 -52.86 -51.21
C ASP A 591 2.49 -53.68 -50.41
N LEU A 592 1.84 -54.64 -51.06
CA LEU A 592 0.84 -55.51 -50.40
C LEU A 592 1.42 -56.37 -49.27
N SER A 593 2.75 -56.49 -49.20
CA SER A 593 3.47 -57.18 -48.12
C SER A 593 3.86 -56.22 -46.99
N GLY A 594 3.49 -54.94 -47.06
CA GLY A 594 3.74 -53.93 -46.03
C GLY A 594 5.13 -53.28 -46.08
N ARG A 595 5.92 -53.50 -47.13
CA ARG A 595 7.24 -52.86 -47.28
C ARG A 595 7.09 -51.45 -47.85
N ARG A 596 7.81 -50.51 -47.25
CA ARG A 596 7.78 -49.08 -47.58
C ARG A 596 8.51 -48.78 -48.88
N LEU A 597 7.90 -47.97 -49.73
CA LEU A 597 8.47 -47.49 -50.99
C LEU A 597 9.05 -46.08 -50.83
N ASN A 598 10.19 -45.84 -51.47
CA ASN A 598 10.92 -44.56 -51.38
C ASN A 598 10.35 -43.48 -52.31
N LYS A 599 9.49 -43.85 -53.25
CA LYS A 599 8.88 -42.97 -54.27
C LYS A 599 7.46 -43.45 -54.55
N LYS A 600 6.56 -42.57 -55.04
CA LYS A 600 5.22 -42.96 -55.50
C LYS A 600 5.37 -43.98 -56.66
N PRO A 601 4.79 -45.19 -56.58
CA PRO A 601 4.99 -46.20 -57.60
C PRO A 601 4.35 -45.78 -58.94
N SER A 602 5.10 -45.93 -60.03
CA SER A 602 4.71 -45.50 -61.39
C SER A 602 4.20 -46.62 -62.28
N ASN A 603 4.25 -47.90 -61.83
CA ASN A 603 3.83 -49.06 -62.61
C ASN A 603 2.61 -49.76 -61.99
N ARG A 604 1.81 -50.46 -62.83
CA ARG A 604 0.52 -51.11 -62.51
C ARG A 604 0.66 -52.33 -61.59
N GLY A 605 1.09 -52.11 -60.35
CA GLY A 605 0.97 -53.04 -59.23
C GLY A 605 -0.02 -52.51 -58.19
N SER A 606 -0.52 -53.38 -57.33
CA SER A 606 -1.41 -53.00 -56.23
C SER A 606 -0.60 -52.44 -55.05
N PHE A 607 -0.88 -51.21 -54.64
CA PHE A 607 -0.23 -50.49 -53.53
C PHE A 607 -1.28 -49.76 -52.70
N TYR A 608 -0.99 -49.49 -51.42
CA TYR A 608 -1.86 -48.67 -50.57
C TYR A 608 -1.09 -47.53 -49.89
N SER A 609 -1.77 -46.41 -49.65
CA SER A 609 -1.22 -45.21 -49.00
C SER A 609 -2.08 -44.79 -47.82
N LYS A 610 -1.46 -44.40 -46.70
CA LYS A 610 -2.16 -43.75 -45.59
C LYS A 610 -2.21 -42.23 -45.82
N GLN A 611 -3.41 -41.70 -46.04
CA GLN A 611 -3.67 -40.25 -46.04
C GLN A 611 -4.29 -39.84 -44.70
N ALA A 612 -3.80 -38.75 -44.10
CA ALA A 612 -4.42 -38.16 -42.93
C ALA A 612 -5.69 -37.41 -43.36
N VAL A 613 -6.85 -37.81 -42.84
CA VAL A 613 -8.09 -37.05 -43.01
C VAL A 613 -8.01 -35.86 -42.08
N VAL A 614 -7.84 -34.66 -42.64
CA VAL A 614 -8.00 -33.41 -41.90
C VAL A 614 -9.50 -33.23 -41.65
N LYS A 615 -9.89 -33.12 -40.39
CA LYS A 615 -11.19 -32.58 -39.98
C LYS A 615 -10.96 -31.29 -39.23
#